data_AF-A0A0P1I1B1-F1
#
_entry.id   AF-A0A0P1I1B1-F1
#
_cell.length_a   1.000
_cell.length_b   1.000
_cell.length_c   1.000
_cell.angle_alpha   90.00
_cell.angle_beta   90.00
_cell.angle_gamma   90.00
#
_symmetry.space_group_name_H-M   'P 1'
#
loop_
_entity.id
_entity.type
_entity.pdbx_description
1 polymer ?
#
loop_
_entity_poly.entity_id
_entity_poly.type
_entity_poly.pdbx_seq_one_letter_code
_entity_poly.pdbx_strand_id
1 'polypeptide(L)'
;MKAEQTGLWHQNSDGSEFERLSPPADPIYDPIAIAHRKAELESLHAAWRNWFAAQRITPYTIRYDHLARDPIGELSRVLNLIGLDPAQAAKIATPTAKLADETNRDWVRRFLTDQPTL
;
A
#
# COMPACT_ATOMS: atom_id res chain seq x y z
N MET A 1 9.47 9.07 -0.47
CA MET A 1 9.01 7.90 0.33
C MET A 1 10.19 6.96 0.63
N LYS A 2 10.13 6.11 1.66
CA LYS A 2 11.24 5.19 2.00
C LYS A 2 11.66 4.29 0.83
N ALA A 3 10.70 3.62 0.17
CA ALA A 3 10.98 2.71 -0.95
C ALA A 3 11.67 3.41 -2.14
N GLU A 4 11.31 4.67 -2.43
CA GLU A 4 11.96 5.48 -3.47
C GLU A 4 13.42 5.79 -3.11
N GLN A 5 13.69 6.11 -1.84
CA GLN A 5 15.04 6.44 -1.37
C GLN A 5 15.93 5.21 -1.27
N THR A 6 15.41 4.11 -0.71
CA THR A 6 16.20 2.87 -0.59
C THR A 6 16.29 2.14 -1.92
N GLY A 7 15.39 2.40 -2.86
CA GLY A 7 15.24 1.65 -4.10
C GLY A 7 14.56 0.29 -3.94
N LEU A 8 14.21 -0.16 -2.72
CA LEU A 8 13.58 -1.46 -2.47
C LEU A 8 12.05 -1.34 -2.50
N TRP A 9 11.42 -1.97 -3.49
CA TRP A 9 9.98 -1.88 -3.73
C TRP A 9 9.22 -3.13 -3.32
N HIS A 10 9.88 -4.29 -3.41
CA HIS A 10 9.28 -5.56 -3.02
C HIS A 10 10.31 -6.46 -2.33
N GLN A 11 9.83 -7.18 -1.33
CA GLN A 11 10.59 -8.18 -0.58
C GLN A 11 9.81 -9.47 -0.56
N ASN A 12 10.51 -10.60 -0.64
CA ASN A 12 9.93 -11.91 -0.49
C ASN A 12 9.55 -12.17 0.98
N SER A 13 8.59 -13.07 1.18
CA SER A 13 8.14 -13.53 2.51
C SER A 13 9.26 -14.13 3.36
N ASP A 14 10.34 -14.63 2.74
CA ASP A 14 11.52 -15.18 3.40
C ASP A 14 12.56 -14.13 3.82
N GLY A 15 12.33 -12.85 3.51
CA GLY A 15 13.27 -11.77 3.82
C GLY A 15 14.14 -11.31 2.66
N SER A 16 14.25 -12.11 1.59
CA SER A 16 15.10 -11.78 0.45
C SER A 16 14.52 -10.65 -0.40
N GLU A 17 15.39 -9.88 -1.06
CA GLU A 17 14.95 -8.84 -1.98
C GLU A 17 14.25 -9.45 -3.19
N PHE A 18 13.08 -8.93 -3.53
CA PHE A 18 12.37 -9.32 -4.74
C PHE A 18 12.60 -8.29 -5.85
N GLU A 19 12.53 -6.99 -5.54
CA GLU A 19 12.70 -5.94 -6.53
C GLU A 19 13.36 -4.69 -5.94
N ARG A 20 14.55 -4.37 -6.48
CA ARG A 20 15.29 -3.14 -6.21
C ARG A 20 15.52 -2.37 -7.52
N LEU A 21 15.07 -1.12 -7.56
CA LEU A 21 15.13 -0.26 -8.76
C LEU A 21 16.18 0.85 -8.68
N SER A 22 16.88 0.99 -7.56
CA SER A 22 17.95 1.98 -7.36
C SER A 22 18.99 1.48 -6.34
N PRO A 23 20.23 2.01 -6.38
CA PRO A 23 21.24 1.66 -5.38
C PRO A 23 20.73 1.89 -3.95
N PRO A 24 21.10 1.03 -3.00
CA PRO A 24 20.69 1.18 -1.60
C PRO A 24 21.23 2.50 -1.03
N ALA A 25 20.36 3.21 -0.33
CA ALA A 25 20.69 4.41 0.42
C ALA A 25 19.92 4.44 1.75
N ASP A 26 20.51 5.07 2.75
CA ASP A 26 19.88 5.24 4.06
C ASP A 26 18.70 6.21 3.93
N PRO A 27 17.49 5.82 4.36
CA PRO A 27 16.32 6.66 4.21
C PRO A 27 16.32 7.82 5.21
N ILE A 28 15.97 9.01 4.75
CA ILE A 28 15.94 10.26 5.51
C ILE A 28 14.48 10.72 5.66
N TYR A 29 14.12 11.09 6.88
CA TYR A 29 12.83 11.71 7.18
C TYR A 29 12.76 13.13 6.60
N ASP A 30 11.79 13.35 5.73
CA ASP A 30 11.49 14.65 5.13
C ASP A 30 9.97 14.92 5.29
N PRO A 31 9.58 15.79 6.23
CA PRO A 31 8.16 16.06 6.51
C PRO A 31 7.46 16.76 5.34
N ILE A 32 8.16 17.61 4.58
CA ILE A 32 7.57 18.33 3.45
C ILE A 32 7.32 17.38 2.28
N ALA A 33 8.27 16.49 1.98
CA ALA A 33 8.09 15.47 0.95
C ALA A 33 6.94 14.50 1.30
N ILE A 34 6.81 14.11 2.58
CA ILE A 34 5.69 13.29 3.05
C ILE A 34 4.36 14.04 2.88
N ALA A 35 4.30 15.33 3.24
CA ALA A 35 3.09 16.13 3.10
C ALA A 35 2.66 16.27 1.64
N HIS A 36 3.59 16.56 0.72
CA HIS A 36 3.30 16.64 -0.72
C HIS A 36 2.77 15.31 -1.25
N ARG A 37 3.43 14.20 -0.91
CA ARG A 37 3.01 12.87 -1.38
C ARG A 37 1.65 12.48 -0.82
N LYS A 38 1.36 12.82 0.44
CA LYS A 38 0.04 12.62 1.04
C LYS A 38 -1.04 13.40 0.28
N ALA A 39 -0.82 14.68 0.02
CA ALA A 39 -1.78 15.53 -0.71
C ALA A 39 -2.04 15.00 -2.14
N GLU A 40 -0.99 14.53 -2.83
CA GLU A 40 -1.11 13.91 -4.15
C GLU A 40 -1.96 12.63 -4.10
N LEU A 41 -1.70 11.73 -3.16
CA LEU A 41 -2.47 10.48 -2.99
C LEU A 41 -3.94 10.76 -2.62
N GLU A 42 -4.21 11.77 -1.79
CA GLU A 42 -5.57 12.21 -1.46
C GLU A 42 -6.30 12.76 -2.70
N SER A 43 -5.61 13.54 -3.53
CA SER A 43 -6.14 14.05 -4.80
C SER A 43 -6.47 12.90 -5.77
N LEU A 44 -5.56 11.94 -5.95
CA LEU A 44 -5.78 10.77 -6.79
C LEU A 44 -6.96 9.92 -6.29
N HIS A 45 -7.06 9.72 -4.97
CA HIS A 45 -8.18 9.01 -4.37
C HIS A 45 -9.52 9.72 -4.62
N ALA A 46 -9.56 11.05 -4.47
CA ALA A 46 -10.75 11.85 -4.75
C ALA A 46 -11.13 11.80 -6.24
N ALA A 47 -10.16 11.87 -7.15
CA ALA A 47 -10.39 11.78 -8.59
C ALA A 47 -11.07 10.46 -8.98
N TRP A 48 -10.59 9.33 -8.45
CA TRP A 48 -11.22 8.02 -8.67
C TRP A 48 -12.67 7.98 -8.18
N ARG A 49 -12.93 8.48 -6.96
CA ARG A 49 -14.29 8.51 -6.39
C ARG A 49 -15.25 9.35 -7.23
N ASN A 50 -14.79 10.52 -7.68
CA ASN A 50 -15.59 11.41 -8.52
C ASN A 50 -15.89 10.76 -9.87
N TRP A 51 -14.89 10.09 -10.47
CA TRP A 51 -15.09 9.38 -11.73
C TRP A 51 -16.10 8.23 -11.59
N PHE A 52 -15.98 7.37 -10.57
CA PHE A 52 -16.96 6.30 -10.33
C PHE A 52 -18.37 6.83 -10.16
N ALA A 53 -18.55 7.92 -9.40
CA ALA A 53 -19.85 8.56 -9.21
C ALA A 53 -20.42 9.10 -10.54
N ALA A 54 -19.59 9.78 -11.35
CA ALA A 54 -19.99 10.27 -12.67
C ALA A 54 -20.40 9.14 -13.63
N GLN A 55 -19.75 7.98 -13.53
CA GLN A 55 -20.10 6.79 -14.31
C GLN A 55 -21.23 5.95 -13.70
N ARG A 56 -21.77 6.34 -12.54
CA ARG A 56 -22.75 5.56 -11.75
C ARG A 56 -22.27 4.15 -11.44
N ILE A 57 -20.98 3.99 -11.19
CA ILE A 57 -20.34 2.74 -10.81
C ILE A 57 -20.22 2.70 -9.29
N THR A 58 -20.67 1.60 -8.68
CA THR A 58 -20.38 1.31 -7.26
C THR A 58 -19.20 0.34 -7.20
N PRO A 59 -17.98 0.79 -6.84
CA PRO A 59 -16.81 -0.08 -6.84
C PRO A 59 -16.83 -1.01 -5.62
N TYR A 60 -16.39 -2.25 -5.82
CA TYR A 60 -16.01 -3.12 -4.70
C TYR A 60 -14.70 -2.58 -4.09
N THR A 61 -14.75 -2.21 -2.81
CA THR A 61 -13.63 -1.55 -2.14
C THR A 61 -12.87 -2.53 -1.26
N ILE A 62 -11.56 -2.65 -1.50
CA ILE A 62 -10.65 -3.43 -0.67
C ILE A 62 -9.83 -2.45 0.17
N ARG A 63 -9.85 -2.63 1.49
CA ARG A 63 -9.02 -1.85 2.41
C ARG A 63 -7.65 -2.49 2.54
N TYR A 64 -6.59 -1.70 2.40
CA TYR A 64 -5.21 -2.18 2.52
C TYR A 64 -4.96 -2.92 3.84
N ASP A 65 -5.43 -2.41 4.97
CA ASP A 65 -5.21 -3.05 6.28
C ASP A 65 -5.86 -4.43 6.39
N HIS A 66 -7.02 -4.61 5.77
CA HIS A 66 -7.70 -5.91 5.75
C HIS A 66 -6.97 -6.88 4.82
N LEU A 67 -6.61 -6.43 3.62
CA LEU A 67 -5.83 -7.20 2.65
C LEU A 67 -4.48 -7.64 3.21
N ALA A 68 -3.77 -6.75 3.89
CA ALA A 68 -2.47 -7.06 4.48
C ALA A 68 -2.57 -8.05 5.65
N ARG A 69 -3.69 -8.07 6.38
CA ARG A 69 -3.92 -8.98 7.51
C ARG A 69 -4.41 -10.36 7.05
N ASP A 70 -5.24 -10.39 6.01
CA ASP A 70 -5.92 -11.60 5.53
C ASP A 70 -6.02 -11.61 3.99
N PRO A 71 -4.88 -11.77 3.30
CA PRO A 71 -4.84 -11.73 1.83
C PRO A 71 -5.64 -12.88 1.20
N ILE A 72 -5.63 -14.06 1.81
CA ILE A 72 -6.38 -15.24 1.34
C ILE A 72 -7.89 -15.02 1.52
N GLY A 73 -8.32 -14.47 2.65
CA GLY A 73 -9.72 -14.12 2.86
C GLY A 73 -10.23 -13.02 1.94
N GLU A 74 -9.41 -12.00 1.64
CA GLU A 74 -9.78 -11.00 0.61
C GLU A 74 -9.88 -11.61 -0.77
N LEU A 75 -8.94 -12.47 -1.18
CA LEU A 75 -9.01 -13.16 -2.46
C LEU A 75 -10.27 -14.04 -2.54
N SER A 76 -10.59 -14.78 -1.48
CA SER A 76 -11.80 -15.58 -1.36
C SER A 76 -13.06 -14.73 -1.56
N ARG A 77 -13.14 -13.55 -0.92
CA ARG A 77 -14.25 -12.59 -1.11
C ARG A 77 -14.36 -12.12 -2.57
N VAL A 78 -13.24 -11.81 -3.21
CA VAL A 78 -13.19 -11.37 -4.61
C VAL A 78 -13.64 -12.49 -5.55
N LEU A 79 -13.15 -13.72 -5.36
CA LEU A 79 -13.55 -14.88 -6.18
C LEU A 79 -15.06 -15.12 -6.09
N ASN A 80 -15.62 -15.10 -4.87
CA ASN A 80 -17.05 -15.23 -4.68
C ASN A 80 -17.84 -14.10 -5.36
N LEU A 81 -17.35 -12.86 -5.30
CA LEU A 81 -17.99 -11.71 -5.96
C LEU A 81 -18.09 -11.87 -7.48
N ILE A 82 -17.08 -12.48 -8.11
CA ILE A 82 -17.06 -12.71 -9.56
C ILE A 82 -17.63 -14.07 -9.98
N GLY A 83 -18.27 -14.80 -9.06
CA GLY A 83 -18.94 -16.08 -9.34
C GLY A 83 -18.00 -17.27 -9.47
N LEU A 84 -16.78 -17.18 -8.95
CA LEU A 84 -15.81 -18.28 -8.90
C LEU A 84 -15.79 -18.97 -7.53
N ASP A 85 -15.25 -20.18 -7.49
CA ASP A 85 -15.09 -20.96 -6.26
C ASP A 85 -14.12 -20.29 -5.26
N PRO A 86 -14.60 -19.81 -4.11
CA PRO A 86 -13.76 -19.15 -3.11
C PRO A 86 -12.70 -20.08 -2.49
N ALA A 87 -12.88 -21.40 -2.54
CA ALA A 87 -11.91 -22.36 -2.00
C ALA A 87 -10.59 -22.36 -2.79
N GLN A 88 -10.58 -21.85 -4.02
CA GLN A 88 -9.35 -21.72 -4.81
C GLN A 88 -8.36 -20.73 -4.19
N ALA A 89 -8.83 -19.77 -3.40
CA ALA A 89 -7.95 -18.80 -2.73
C ALA A 89 -6.91 -19.48 -1.83
N ALA A 90 -7.30 -20.58 -1.14
CA ALA A 90 -6.43 -21.31 -0.22
C ALA A 90 -5.21 -21.96 -0.90
N LYS A 91 -5.20 -22.06 -2.24
CA LYS A 91 -4.11 -22.65 -3.02
C LYS A 91 -3.08 -21.62 -3.47
N ILE A 92 -3.33 -20.34 -3.25
CA ILE A 92 -2.47 -19.25 -3.72
C ILE A 92 -1.46 -18.89 -2.64
N ALA A 93 -0.18 -18.95 -2.99
CA ALA A 93 0.88 -18.45 -2.13
C ALA A 93 0.88 -16.91 -2.10
N THR A 94 1.25 -16.33 -0.96
CA THR A 94 1.47 -14.89 -0.81
C THR A 94 2.98 -14.63 -0.70
N PRO A 95 3.68 -14.48 -1.85
CA PRO A 95 5.14 -14.51 -1.85
C PRO A 95 5.76 -13.22 -1.34
N THR A 96 5.02 -12.12 -1.26
CA THR A 96 5.54 -10.81 -0.88
C THR A 96 5.35 -10.50 0.59
N ALA A 97 6.36 -9.88 1.20
CA ALA A 97 6.34 -9.35 2.54
C ALA A 97 5.91 -7.87 2.56
N LYS A 98 5.36 -7.43 3.69
CA LYS A 98 5.11 -6.02 3.97
C LYS A 98 6.44 -5.31 4.25
N LEU A 99 6.77 -4.29 3.46
CA LEU A 99 7.99 -3.48 3.64
C LEU A 99 7.92 -2.44 4.76
N ALA A 100 6.71 -2.10 5.23
CA ALA A 100 6.55 -1.10 6.27
C ALA A 100 7.05 -1.64 7.63
N ASP A 101 8.07 -0.98 8.18
CA ASP A 101 8.78 -1.40 9.39
C ASP A 101 8.86 -0.27 10.44
N GLU A 102 9.83 -0.36 11.34
CA GLU A 102 10.01 0.61 12.43
C GLU A 102 10.32 2.02 11.94
N THR A 103 11.11 2.16 10.87
CA THR A 103 11.41 3.46 10.26
C THR A 103 10.13 4.13 9.76
N ASN A 104 9.27 3.37 9.07
CA ASN A 104 7.98 3.89 8.63
C ASN A 104 7.10 4.34 9.80
N ARG A 105 7.05 3.57 10.90
CA ARG A 105 6.27 3.90 12.09
C ARG A 105 6.78 5.15 12.81
N ASP A 106 8.10 5.29 12.92
CA ASP A 106 8.71 6.48 13.53
C ASP A 106 8.39 7.73 12.71
N TRP A 107 8.51 7.66 11.38
CA TRP A 107 8.21 8.78 10.51
C TRP A 107 6.74 9.21 10.59
N VAL A 108 5.80 8.26 10.67
CA VAL A 108 4.38 8.58 10.90
C VAL A 108 4.21 9.33 12.23
N ARG A 109 4.83 8.87 13.31
CA ARG A 109 4.76 9.53 14.63
C ARG A 109 5.31 10.95 14.58
N ARG A 110 6.49 11.13 13.97
CA ARG A 110 7.13 12.45 13.82
C ARG A 110 6.28 13.37 12.97
N PHE A 111 5.78 12.90 11.83
CA PHE A 111 4.96 13.70 10.92
C PHE A 111 3.67 14.23 11.58
N LEU A 112 3.00 13.39 12.39
CA LEU A 112 1.81 13.79 13.13
C LEU A 112 2.12 14.82 14.24
N THR A 113 3.34 14.79 14.80
CA THR A 113 3.80 15.75 15.80
C THR A 113 4.20 17.07 15.15
N ASP A 114 4.97 17.01 14.07
CA ASP A 114 5.57 18.17 13.41
C ASP A 114 4.53 19.04 12.69
N GLN A 115 3.41 18.43 12.25
CA GLN A 115 2.32 19.10 11.51
C GLN A 115 2.82 20.08 10.43
N PRO A 116 3.64 19.60 9.48
CA PRO A 116 4.20 20.46 8.44
C PRO A 116 3.10 21.11 7.61
N THR A 117 3.26 22.40 7.34
CA THR A 117 2.37 23.16 6.46
C THR A 117 2.95 23.16 5.03
N LEU A 118 2.08 22.89 4.05
CA LEU A 118 2.40 22.96 2.61
C LEU A 118 2.31 24.38 2.07
#